data_AF-A0A2D9SV63-F1
#
_entry.id   AF-A0A2D9SV63-F1
#
_cell.length_a   1.000
_cell.length_b   1.000
_cell.length_c   1.000
_cell.angle_alpha   90.00
_cell.angle_beta   90.00
_cell.angle_gamma   90.00
#
_symmetry.space_group_name_H-M   'P 1'
#
loop_
_entity.id
_entity.type
_entity.pdbx_description
1 polymer ?
#
loop_
_entity_poly.entity_id
_entity_poly.type
_entity_poly.pdbx_seq_one_letter_code
_entity_poly.pdbx_strand_id
1 'polypeptide(L)'
;MPNKIDTVIFDLDGTLVDSQPAALGATIEALSRYDVWVTAEDLREVFGGGARRLLGHFLERDFGKGPADEMLEEVVKLRSSLQLDLTGEVVLLAGVKDLLSSLKERGFKLAVATMSSRVVVNRVLEHHGVQAYFDATFSVDDVSRIKPDPEILTKTIERLGRQVDRAIYVGDSSHDLEAAVDLGMAFVLVDSGLYVRGEAREKLCTAAQQNGFPIVGIDDVSKIANIVRE
;
A
#
# COMPACT_ATOMS: atom_id res chain seq x y z
N MET A 1 6.61 26.29 -14.15
CA MET A 1 5.48 25.36 -14.31
C MET A 1 5.98 24.04 -13.78
N PRO A 2 5.25 23.32 -12.89
CA PRO A 2 5.66 21.95 -12.58
C PRO A 2 5.75 21.18 -13.91
N ASN A 3 6.74 20.29 -14.01
CA ASN A 3 6.94 19.53 -15.23
C ASN A 3 5.70 18.65 -15.50
N LYS A 4 5.37 18.44 -16.78
CA LYS A 4 4.22 17.61 -17.16
C LYS A 4 4.38 16.20 -16.58
N ILE A 5 3.44 15.78 -15.74
CA ILE A 5 3.41 14.42 -15.17
C ILE A 5 3.27 13.40 -16.31
N ASP A 6 4.10 12.35 -16.26
CA ASP A 6 4.06 11.23 -17.21
C ASP A 6 4.12 9.86 -16.54
N THR A 7 4.22 9.83 -15.21
CA THR A 7 4.37 8.62 -14.41
C THR A 7 3.42 8.66 -13.22
N VAL A 8 2.70 7.56 -12.98
CA VAL A 8 1.84 7.39 -11.81
C VAL A 8 2.28 6.13 -11.07
N ILE A 9 2.61 6.28 -9.80
CA ILE A 9 2.94 5.18 -8.90
C ILE A 9 1.78 5.01 -7.94
N PHE A 10 1.33 3.78 -7.72
CA PHE A 10 0.24 3.45 -6.82
C PHE A 10 0.73 2.61 -5.66
N ASP A 11 0.25 2.89 -4.45
CA ASP A 11 0.14 1.84 -3.44
C ASP A 11 -0.90 0.79 -3.88
N LEU A 12 -1.02 -0.32 -3.15
CA LEU A 12 -1.93 -1.42 -3.47
C LEU A 12 -3.10 -1.48 -2.48
N ASP A 13 -2.80 -1.74 -1.21
CA ASP A 13 -3.77 -2.09 -0.19
C ASP A 13 -4.49 -0.83 0.30
N GLY A 14 -5.81 -0.76 0.13
CA GLY A 14 -6.59 0.44 0.45
C GLY A 14 -6.57 1.52 -0.65
N THR A 15 -5.73 1.34 -1.68
CA THR A 15 -5.58 2.29 -2.79
C THR A 15 -6.14 1.76 -4.11
N LEU A 16 -5.77 0.53 -4.49
CA LEU A 16 -6.27 -0.15 -5.69
C LEU A 16 -7.23 -1.28 -5.32
N VAL A 17 -7.03 -1.91 -4.17
CA VAL A 17 -7.83 -3.04 -3.70
C VAL A 17 -8.29 -2.83 -2.25
N ASP A 18 -9.48 -3.29 -1.92
CA ASP A 18 -9.83 -3.65 -0.56
C ASP A 18 -9.31 -5.06 -0.28
N SER A 19 -8.17 -5.12 0.41
CA SER A 19 -7.53 -6.35 0.85
C SER A 19 -7.65 -6.56 2.37
N GLN A 20 -8.36 -5.68 3.07
CA GLN A 20 -8.40 -5.68 4.53
C GLN A 20 -8.90 -7.01 5.10
N PRO A 21 -10.00 -7.61 4.60
CA PRO A 21 -10.48 -8.88 5.13
C PRO A 21 -9.42 -9.99 5.04
N ALA A 22 -8.77 -10.13 3.88
CA ALA A 22 -7.70 -11.10 3.67
C ALA A 22 -6.48 -10.81 4.55
N ALA A 23 -6.08 -9.54 4.66
CA ALA A 23 -4.92 -9.13 5.42
C ALA A 23 -5.08 -9.36 6.93
N LEU A 24 -6.25 -9.02 7.49
CA LEU A 24 -6.57 -9.25 8.90
C LEU A 24 -6.75 -10.75 9.19
N GLY A 25 -7.53 -11.46 8.37
CA GLY A 25 -7.78 -12.88 8.55
C GLY A 25 -6.49 -13.71 8.55
N ALA A 26 -5.60 -13.46 7.59
CA ALA A 26 -4.30 -14.13 7.53
C ALA A 26 -3.40 -13.81 8.73
N THR A 27 -3.47 -12.60 9.27
CA THR A 27 -2.67 -12.19 10.43
C THR A 27 -3.17 -12.84 11.71
N ILE A 28 -4.49 -12.84 11.94
CA ILE A 28 -5.12 -13.49 13.09
C ILE A 28 -4.82 -15.00 13.08
N GLU A 29 -5.04 -15.65 11.93
CA GLU A 29 -4.76 -17.08 11.79
C GLU A 29 -3.28 -17.39 12.02
N ALA A 30 -2.36 -16.62 11.43
CA ALA A 30 -0.92 -16.84 11.62
C ALA A 30 -0.49 -16.70 13.08
N LEU A 31 -0.99 -15.70 13.82
CA LEU A 31 -0.70 -15.53 15.23
C LEU A 31 -1.30 -16.67 16.08
N SER A 32 -2.53 -17.09 15.77
CA SER A 32 -3.20 -18.17 16.52
C SER A 32 -2.46 -19.52 16.43
N ARG A 33 -1.74 -19.76 15.33
CA ARG A 33 -0.90 -20.97 15.14
C ARG A 33 0.29 -21.04 16.09
N TYR A 34 0.60 -19.91 16.72
CA TYR A 34 1.64 -19.77 17.74
C TYR A 34 1.01 -19.37 19.09
N ASP A 35 -0.25 -19.71 19.33
CA ASP A 35 -0.99 -19.44 20.57
C ASP A 35 -1.11 -17.94 20.95
N VAL A 36 -0.92 -17.03 19.98
CA VAL A 36 -1.12 -15.58 20.15
C VAL A 36 -2.51 -15.21 19.68
N TRP A 37 -3.36 -14.80 20.62
CA TRP A 37 -4.75 -14.45 20.36
C TRP A 37 -4.89 -12.94 20.23
N VAL A 38 -5.47 -12.51 19.12
CA VAL A 38 -5.75 -11.10 18.80
C VAL A 38 -7.09 -10.98 18.09
N THR A 39 -7.75 -9.84 18.29
CA THR A 39 -8.94 -9.45 17.54
C THR A 39 -8.57 -8.54 16.36
N ALA A 40 -9.51 -8.37 15.42
CA ALA A 40 -9.35 -7.36 14.38
C ALA A 40 -9.21 -5.94 14.95
N GLU A 41 -9.75 -5.67 16.14
CA GLU A 41 -9.62 -4.37 16.79
C GLU A 41 -8.20 -4.18 17.35
N ASP A 42 -7.63 -5.19 18.01
CA ASP A 42 -6.25 -5.16 18.49
C ASP A 42 -5.28 -4.86 17.33
N LEU A 43 -5.49 -5.52 16.18
CA LEU A 43 -4.69 -5.30 14.99
C LEU A 43 -4.79 -3.86 14.48
N ARG A 44 -5.98 -3.23 14.55
CA ARG A 44 -6.20 -1.85 14.09
C ARG A 44 -5.50 -0.82 14.96
N GLU A 45 -5.40 -1.04 16.27
CA GLU A 45 -4.71 -0.12 17.18
C GLU A 45 -3.19 -0.05 16.94
N VAL A 46 -2.61 -1.16 16.46
CA VAL A 46 -1.17 -1.29 16.21
C VAL A 46 -0.83 -1.13 14.72
N PHE A 47 -1.86 -1.00 13.86
CA PHE A 47 -1.73 -1.02 12.42
C PHE A 47 -0.80 0.09 11.91
N GLY A 48 0.23 -0.28 11.15
CA GLY A 48 1.24 0.64 10.62
C GLY A 48 2.62 -0.02 10.51
N GLY A 49 3.38 0.35 9.48
CA GLY A 49 4.74 -0.17 9.23
C GLY A 49 4.83 -1.63 8.76
N GLY A 50 3.78 -2.17 8.13
CA GLY A 50 3.80 -3.46 7.45
C GLY A 50 3.63 -4.70 8.33
N ALA A 51 3.42 -5.86 7.69
CA ALA A 51 3.05 -7.11 8.35
C ALA A 51 4.09 -7.59 9.38
N ARG A 52 5.38 -7.41 9.08
CA ARG A 52 6.47 -7.80 9.97
C ARG A 52 6.42 -7.06 11.31
N ARG A 53 6.22 -5.74 11.28
CA ARG A 53 6.12 -4.93 12.50
C ARG A 53 4.90 -5.32 13.32
N LEU A 54 3.77 -5.53 12.66
CA LEU A 54 2.51 -5.94 13.30
C LEU A 54 2.66 -7.31 13.99
N LEU A 55 3.16 -8.32 13.28
CA LEU A 55 3.38 -9.65 13.83
C LEU A 55 4.41 -9.63 14.97
N GLY A 56 5.53 -8.93 14.77
CA GLY A 56 6.58 -8.79 15.78
C GLY A 56 6.07 -8.15 17.08
N HIS A 57 5.20 -7.14 16.99
CA HIS A 57 4.59 -6.51 18.16
C HIS A 57 3.83 -7.52 19.03
N PHE A 58 2.97 -8.34 18.43
CA PHE A 58 2.15 -9.30 19.19
C PHE A 58 2.95 -10.52 19.66
N LEU A 59 3.94 -10.97 18.91
CA LEU A 59 4.87 -12.00 19.37
C LEU A 59 5.70 -11.50 20.56
N GLU A 60 6.20 -10.27 20.52
CA GLU A 60 6.97 -9.67 21.62
C GLU A 60 6.08 -9.45 22.85
N ARG A 61 4.81 -9.07 22.67
CA ARG A 61 3.82 -8.93 23.75
C ARG A 61 3.69 -10.21 24.58
N ASP A 62 3.62 -11.37 23.92
CA ASP A 62 3.29 -12.63 24.59
C ASP A 62 4.53 -13.46 24.96
N PHE A 63 5.62 -13.37 24.19
CA PHE A 63 6.82 -14.18 24.38
C PHE A 63 8.08 -13.40 24.76
N GLY A 64 8.04 -12.07 24.68
CA GLY A 64 9.22 -11.21 24.80
C GLY A 64 10.08 -11.19 23.54
N LYS A 65 11.00 -10.23 23.48
CA LYS A 65 11.73 -9.88 22.25
C LYS A 65 12.57 -11.02 21.66
N GLY A 66 13.33 -11.74 22.49
CA GLY A 66 14.22 -12.80 22.02
C GLY A 66 13.48 -13.92 21.28
N PRO A 67 12.49 -14.58 21.92
CA PRO A 67 11.66 -15.58 21.24
C PRO A 67 10.89 -15.02 20.05
N ALA A 68 10.36 -13.79 20.14
CA ALA A 68 9.67 -13.15 19.04
C ALA A 68 10.56 -13.01 17.79
N ASP A 69 11.82 -12.58 17.96
CA ASP A 69 12.79 -12.46 16.87
C ASP A 69 13.09 -13.82 16.20
N GLU A 70 13.11 -14.92 16.98
CA GLU A 70 13.29 -16.28 16.46
C GLU A 70 12.10 -16.77 15.63
N MET A 71 10.87 -16.40 16.03
CA MET A 71 9.62 -16.86 15.40
C MET A 71 9.20 -16.01 14.19
N LEU A 72 9.59 -14.73 14.18
CA LEU A 72 9.03 -13.71 13.29
C LEU A 72 9.07 -14.07 11.81
N GLU A 73 10.19 -14.61 11.32
CA GLU A 73 10.33 -14.96 9.90
C GLU A 73 9.37 -16.07 9.47
N GLU A 74 9.17 -17.07 10.32
CA GLU A 74 8.25 -18.17 10.03
C GLU A 74 6.80 -17.69 10.05
N VAL A 75 6.45 -16.86 11.02
CA VAL A 75 5.10 -16.28 11.15
C VAL A 75 4.79 -15.36 9.96
N VAL A 76 5.74 -14.55 9.50
CA VAL A 76 5.58 -13.68 8.30
C VAL A 76 5.36 -14.51 7.04
N LYS A 77 6.11 -15.60 6.87
CA LYS A 77 5.93 -16.52 5.73
C LYS A 77 4.57 -17.21 5.78
N LEU A 78 4.18 -17.72 6.95
CA LEU A 78 2.88 -18.35 7.18
C LEU A 78 1.74 -17.38 6.87
N ARG A 79 1.80 -16.16 7.42
CA ARG A 79 0.82 -15.10 7.16
C ARG A 79 0.71 -14.78 5.66
N SER A 80 1.84 -14.72 4.95
CA SER A 80 1.82 -14.50 3.49
C SER A 80 1.14 -15.64 2.75
N SER A 81 1.42 -16.90 3.12
CA SER A 81 0.75 -18.07 2.54
C SER A 81 -0.76 -18.03 2.77
N LEU A 82 -1.18 -17.76 4.01
CA LEU A 82 -2.59 -17.66 4.37
C LEU A 82 -3.29 -16.52 3.62
N GLN A 83 -2.61 -15.39 3.42
CA GLN A 83 -3.18 -14.29 2.62
C GLN A 83 -3.37 -14.68 1.15
N LEU A 84 -2.46 -15.49 0.59
CA LEU A 84 -2.61 -15.99 -0.78
C LEU A 84 -3.85 -16.88 -0.92
N ASP A 85 -4.12 -17.73 0.07
CA ASP A 85 -5.33 -18.57 0.09
C ASP A 85 -6.62 -17.72 0.14
N LEU A 86 -6.53 -16.53 0.73
CA LEU A 86 -7.62 -15.55 0.83
C LEU A 86 -7.67 -14.54 -0.34
N THR A 87 -6.92 -14.76 -1.44
CA THR A 87 -6.93 -13.82 -2.59
C THR A 87 -8.34 -13.56 -3.13
N GLY A 88 -9.24 -14.56 -3.09
CA GLY A 88 -10.62 -14.41 -3.57
C GLY A 88 -11.47 -13.43 -2.74
N GLU A 89 -11.04 -13.08 -1.54
CA GLU A 89 -11.68 -12.08 -0.67
C GLU A 89 -11.13 -10.66 -0.90
N VAL A 90 -10.10 -10.51 -1.73
CA VAL A 90 -9.57 -9.21 -2.14
C VAL A 90 -10.44 -8.64 -3.25
N VAL A 91 -10.87 -7.40 -3.11
CA VAL A 91 -11.78 -6.74 -4.06
C VAL A 91 -11.07 -5.56 -4.70
N LEU A 92 -11.08 -5.48 -6.02
CA LEU A 92 -10.59 -4.29 -6.72
C LEU A 92 -11.56 -3.12 -6.49
N LEU A 93 -11.04 -1.95 -6.08
CA LEU A 93 -11.88 -0.79 -5.84
C LEU A 93 -12.61 -0.33 -7.11
N ALA A 94 -13.80 0.24 -6.93
CA ALA A 94 -14.62 0.71 -8.03
C ALA A 94 -13.89 1.75 -8.88
N GLY A 95 -13.93 1.59 -10.21
CA GLY A 95 -13.30 2.51 -11.16
C GLY A 95 -11.79 2.35 -11.33
N VAL A 96 -11.11 1.44 -10.61
CA VAL A 96 -9.66 1.21 -10.78
C VAL A 96 -9.30 0.71 -12.18
N LYS A 97 -10.07 -0.22 -12.76
CA LYS A 97 -9.80 -0.69 -14.14
C LYS A 97 -9.90 0.45 -15.14
N ASP A 98 -10.92 1.29 -15.01
CA ASP A 98 -11.15 2.44 -15.88
C ASP A 98 -10.03 3.48 -15.72
N LEU A 99 -9.61 3.73 -14.48
CA LEU A 99 -8.45 4.58 -14.16
C LEU A 99 -7.20 4.07 -14.89
N LEU A 100 -6.82 2.81 -14.66
CA LEU A 100 -5.60 2.23 -15.23
C LEU A 100 -5.64 2.22 -16.76
N SER A 101 -6.78 1.85 -17.38
CA SER A 101 -6.95 1.89 -18.83
C SER A 101 -6.78 3.30 -19.38
N SER A 102 -7.49 4.28 -18.81
CA SER A 102 -7.43 5.67 -19.22
C SER A 102 -6.01 6.24 -19.11
N LEU A 103 -5.27 5.91 -18.06
CA LEU A 103 -3.88 6.36 -17.92
C LEU A 103 -2.96 5.72 -18.98
N LYS A 104 -3.12 4.43 -19.29
CA LYS A 104 -2.32 3.78 -20.34
C LYS A 104 -2.64 4.30 -21.73
N GLU A 105 -3.92 4.54 -22.05
CA GLU A 105 -4.34 5.15 -23.31
C GLU A 105 -3.73 6.55 -23.50
N ARG A 106 -3.51 7.27 -22.40
CA ARG A 106 -2.85 8.59 -22.39
C ARG A 106 -1.31 8.51 -22.37
N GLY A 107 -0.74 7.31 -22.36
CA GLY A 107 0.71 7.08 -22.46
C GLY A 107 1.49 7.20 -21.15
N PHE A 108 0.82 7.17 -19.99
CA PHE A 108 1.51 7.20 -18.69
C PHE A 108 2.30 5.90 -18.44
N LYS A 109 3.42 6.04 -17.74
CA LYS A 109 4.09 4.91 -17.08
C LYS A 109 3.44 4.64 -15.75
N LEU A 110 3.09 3.37 -15.49
CA LEU A 110 2.41 2.97 -14.28
C LEU A 110 3.28 2.02 -13.47
N ALA A 111 3.31 2.19 -12.15
CA ALA A 111 3.94 1.22 -11.26
C ALA A 111 3.15 1.02 -9.97
N VAL A 112 3.40 -0.11 -9.31
CA VAL A 112 2.99 -0.35 -7.92
C VAL A 112 4.20 -0.20 -7.01
N ALA A 113 4.04 0.45 -5.86
CA ALA A 113 5.03 0.53 -4.78
C ALA A 113 4.33 0.30 -3.44
N THR A 114 4.45 -0.91 -2.88
CA THR A 114 3.68 -1.34 -1.71
C THR A 114 4.53 -2.02 -0.65
N MET A 115 4.03 -2.03 0.60
CA MET A 115 4.61 -2.82 1.70
C MET A 115 4.09 -4.27 1.74
N SER A 116 3.23 -4.67 0.80
CA SER A 116 2.88 -6.08 0.59
C SER A 116 4.07 -6.87 0.00
N SER A 117 4.10 -8.18 0.27
CA SER A 117 5.14 -9.08 -0.27
C SER A 117 4.96 -9.34 -1.75
N ARG A 118 6.06 -9.61 -2.46
CA ARG A 118 6.09 -9.82 -3.91
C ARG A 118 5.07 -10.85 -4.37
N VAL A 119 4.96 -11.96 -3.64
CA VAL A 119 4.06 -13.07 -3.97
C VAL A 119 2.60 -12.65 -3.88
N VAL A 120 2.23 -11.86 -2.86
CA VAL A 120 0.86 -11.34 -2.68
C VAL A 120 0.54 -10.33 -3.77
N VAL A 121 1.44 -9.39 -4.04
CA VAL A 121 1.25 -8.36 -5.08
C VAL A 121 1.00 -9.01 -6.44
N ASN A 122 1.87 -9.93 -6.85
CA ASN A 122 1.73 -10.61 -8.14
C ASN A 122 0.39 -11.36 -8.22
N ARG A 123 0.03 -12.09 -7.16
CA ARG A 123 -1.20 -12.88 -7.12
C ARG A 123 -2.46 -12.01 -7.20
N VAL A 124 -2.52 -10.91 -6.46
CA VAL A 124 -3.66 -9.97 -6.46
C VAL A 124 -3.82 -9.30 -7.82
N LEU A 125 -2.72 -8.80 -8.40
CA LEU A 125 -2.78 -8.13 -9.71
C LEU A 125 -3.17 -9.10 -10.84
N GLU A 126 -2.68 -10.33 -10.81
CA GLU A 126 -3.06 -11.39 -11.75
C GLU A 126 -4.53 -11.76 -11.59
N HIS A 127 -4.98 -12.01 -10.35
CA HIS A 127 -6.36 -12.40 -10.05
C HIS A 127 -7.39 -11.39 -10.59
N HIS A 128 -7.11 -10.10 -10.46
CA HIS A 128 -7.98 -9.05 -10.97
C HIS A 128 -7.78 -8.71 -12.46
N GLY A 129 -6.78 -9.30 -13.11
CA GLY A 129 -6.45 -9.07 -14.52
C GLY A 129 -5.91 -7.66 -14.79
N VAL A 130 -5.20 -7.06 -13.82
CA VAL A 130 -4.66 -5.69 -13.93
C VAL A 130 -3.14 -5.62 -13.99
N GLN A 131 -2.46 -6.76 -13.87
CA GLN A 131 -0.99 -6.82 -13.91
C GLN A 131 -0.40 -6.17 -15.18
N ALA A 132 -1.04 -6.36 -16.33
CA ALA A 132 -0.54 -5.87 -17.63
C ALA A 132 -0.53 -4.34 -17.77
N TYR A 133 -1.22 -3.59 -16.89
CA TYR A 133 -1.18 -2.13 -16.91
C TYR A 133 0.16 -1.58 -16.38
N PHE A 134 0.82 -2.32 -15.47
CA PHE A 134 2.00 -1.83 -14.76
C PHE A 134 3.30 -2.13 -15.50
N ASP A 135 4.12 -1.10 -15.69
CA ASP A 135 5.47 -1.19 -16.26
C ASP A 135 6.50 -1.70 -15.24
N ALA A 136 6.23 -1.51 -13.94
CA ALA A 136 7.05 -2.03 -12.85
C ALA A 136 6.21 -2.27 -11.59
N THR A 137 6.67 -3.18 -10.72
CA THR A 137 6.08 -3.40 -9.39
C THR A 137 7.20 -3.50 -8.37
N PHE A 138 7.03 -2.84 -7.24
CA PHE A 138 7.92 -2.85 -6.09
C PHE A 138 7.13 -3.22 -4.84
N SER A 139 7.75 -4.07 -4.05
CA SER A 139 7.22 -4.70 -2.85
C SER A 139 8.15 -4.46 -1.68
N VAL A 140 7.75 -4.89 -0.48
CA VAL A 140 8.61 -4.86 0.70
C VAL A 140 9.91 -5.65 0.50
N ASP A 141 9.89 -6.66 -0.38
CA ASP A 141 11.04 -7.53 -0.65
C ASP A 141 12.15 -6.83 -1.46
N ASP A 142 11.88 -5.64 -2.01
CA ASP A 142 12.82 -4.88 -2.84
C ASP A 142 13.55 -3.76 -2.09
N VAL A 143 13.25 -3.55 -0.81
CA VAL A 143 13.74 -2.42 -0.01
C VAL A 143 14.32 -2.85 1.33
N SER A 144 15.25 -2.05 1.85
CA SER A 144 15.78 -2.21 3.20
C SER A 144 15.06 -1.33 4.21
N ARG A 145 14.58 -0.15 3.79
CA ARG A 145 13.76 0.76 4.59
C ARG A 145 12.37 0.82 3.97
N ILE A 146 11.35 0.60 4.80
CA ILE A 146 9.95 0.63 4.40
C ILE A 146 9.37 2.02 4.61
N LYS A 147 8.23 2.30 3.94
CA LYS A 147 7.47 3.54 4.13
C LYS A 147 7.25 3.79 5.64
N PRO A 148 7.51 5.01 6.15
CA PRO A 148 7.56 6.29 5.42
C PRO A 148 8.90 6.61 4.73
N ASP A 149 9.94 5.78 4.84
CA ASP A 149 11.17 6.03 4.07
C ASP A 149 10.89 6.00 2.55
N PRO A 150 11.41 6.95 1.77
CA PRO A 150 11.12 7.06 0.35
C PRO A 150 11.84 6.02 -0.52
N GLU A 151 12.65 5.10 0.05
CA GLU A 151 13.45 4.12 -0.70
C GLU A 151 12.65 3.39 -1.78
N ILE A 152 11.42 2.95 -1.49
CA ILE A 152 10.59 2.22 -2.44
C ILE A 152 10.18 3.10 -3.65
N LEU A 153 9.87 4.37 -3.41
CA LEU A 153 9.50 5.33 -4.46
C LEU A 153 10.73 5.71 -5.29
N THR A 154 11.88 5.94 -4.65
CA THR A 154 13.16 6.21 -5.30
C THR A 154 13.53 5.06 -6.26
N LYS A 155 13.55 3.83 -5.76
CA LYS A 155 13.85 2.65 -6.60
C LYS A 155 12.84 2.46 -7.72
N THR A 156 11.56 2.74 -7.47
CA THR A 156 10.52 2.65 -8.50
C THR A 156 10.78 3.62 -9.65
N ILE A 157 11.07 4.89 -9.34
CA ILE A 157 11.36 5.91 -10.37
C ILE A 157 12.64 5.60 -11.14
N GLU A 158 13.71 5.20 -10.45
CA GLU A 158 14.97 4.79 -11.07
C GLU A 158 14.74 3.63 -12.05
N ARG A 159 13.97 2.61 -11.65
CA ARG A 159 13.68 1.45 -12.49
C ARG A 159 12.87 1.78 -13.74
N LEU A 160 12.00 2.78 -13.65
CA LEU A 160 11.22 3.30 -14.78
C LEU A 160 12.04 4.23 -15.68
N GLY A 161 13.23 4.68 -15.24
CA GLY A 161 14.04 5.68 -15.94
C GLY A 161 13.34 7.03 -16.00
N ARG A 162 12.65 7.42 -14.92
CA ARG A 162 11.82 8.63 -14.83
C ARG A 162 12.39 9.63 -13.82
N GLN A 163 11.74 10.78 -13.72
CA GLN A 163 12.12 11.86 -12.81
C GLN A 163 11.03 12.05 -11.76
N VAL A 164 11.44 12.33 -10.52
CA VAL A 164 10.54 12.52 -9.38
C VAL A 164 9.55 13.66 -9.62
N ASP A 165 9.99 14.77 -10.22
CA ASP A 165 9.19 15.96 -10.53
C ASP A 165 8.21 15.78 -11.72
N ARG A 166 8.21 14.59 -12.33
CA ARG A 166 7.30 14.16 -13.41
C ARG A 166 6.46 12.95 -13.01
N ALA A 167 6.51 12.59 -11.74
CA ALA A 167 5.78 11.48 -11.18
C ALA A 167 4.85 11.94 -10.07
N ILE A 168 3.76 11.20 -9.91
CA ILE A 168 2.81 11.36 -8.82
C ILE A 168 2.59 10.02 -8.15
N TYR A 169 2.60 10.03 -6.82
CA TYR A 169 2.30 8.88 -6.00
C TYR A 169 0.85 8.94 -5.51
N VAL A 170 0.18 7.79 -5.50
CA VAL A 170 -1.20 7.65 -5.07
C VAL A 170 -1.21 6.61 -3.96
N GLY A 171 -1.71 6.97 -2.78
CA GLY A 171 -1.75 6.09 -1.61
C GLY A 171 -2.86 6.47 -0.63
N ASP A 172 -3.10 5.64 0.39
CA ASP A 172 -4.21 5.81 1.34
C ASP A 172 -3.75 6.05 2.78
N SER A 173 -2.45 6.07 3.06
CA SER A 173 -1.90 6.13 4.42
C SER A 173 -0.99 7.32 4.68
N SER A 174 -0.73 7.61 5.96
CA SER A 174 0.26 8.63 6.35
C SER A 174 1.67 8.23 5.95
N HIS A 175 2.00 6.94 5.95
CA HIS A 175 3.29 6.46 5.47
C HIS A 175 3.48 6.74 3.97
N ASP A 176 2.41 6.75 3.18
CA ASP A 176 2.47 7.11 1.77
C ASP A 176 2.71 8.60 1.56
N LEU A 177 1.97 9.42 2.31
CA LEU A 177 2.11 10.87 2.28
C LEU A 177 3.52 11.28 2.69
N GLU A 178 4.01 10.77 3.83
CA GLU A 178 5.35 11.06 4.35
C GLU A 178 6.44 10.65 3.36
N ALA A 179 6.35 9.46 2.77
CA ALA A 179 7.31 9.00 1.75
C ALA A 179 7.31 9.91 0.50
N ALA A 180 6.14 10.37 0.05
CA ALA A 180 6.06 11.30 -1.08
C ALA A 180 6.66 12.67 -0.74
N VAL A 181 6.33 13.22 0.44
CA VAL A 181 6.86 14.50 0.92
C VAL A 181 8.38 14.46 1.05
N ASP A 182 8.91 13.42 1.69
CA ASP A 182 10.35 13.25 1.91
C ASP A 182 11.12 13.13 0.58
N LEU A 183 10.50 12.53 -0.45
CA LEU A 183 11.08 12.45 -1.79
C LEU A 183 10.88 13.73 -2.62
N GLY A 184 9.99 14.63 -2.21
CA GLY A 184 9.55 15.78 -3.02
C GLY A 184 8.70 15.38 -4.23
N MET A 185 7.99 14.25 -4.15
CA MET A 185 7.10 13.75 -5.19
C MET A 185 5.68 14.30 -4.99
N ALA A 186 4.97 14.59 -6.09
CA ALA A 186 3.55 14.93 -6.00
C ALA A 186 2.76 13.74 -5.42
N PHE A 187 1.69 14.02 -4.70
CA PHE A 187 0.87 13.00 -4.04
C PHE A 187 -0.62 13.22 -4.25
N VAL A 188 -1.38 12.13 -4.32
CA VAL A 188 -2.85 12.11 -4.22
C VAL A 188 -3.24 11.13 -3.12
N LEU A 189 -4.03 11.61 -2.17
CA LEU A 189 -4.60 10.78 -1.12
C LEU A 189 -5.86 10.08 -1.65
N VAL A 190 -5.91 8.76 -1.54
CA VAL A 190 -7.15 7.98 -1.63
C VAL A 190 -7.71 7.83 -0.22
N ASP A 191 -8.73 8.61 0.09
CA ASP A 191 -9.43 8.55 1.37
C ASP A 191 -10.41 7.36 1.39
N SER A 192 -9.86 6.15 1.45
CA SER A 192 -10.61 4.90 1.37
C SER A 192 -11.41 4.62 2.65
N GLY A 193 -10.89 5.05 3.80
CA GLY A 193 -11.42 4.67 5.10
C GLY A 193 -11.28 3.18 5.43
N LEU A 194 -10.53 2.42 4.63
CA LEU A 194 -10.35 0.98 4.83
C LEU A 194 -9.36 0.73 5.96
N TYR A 195 -8.09 1.11 5.78
CA TYR A 195 -7.02 0.88 6.74
C TYR A 195 -6.85 2.02 7.75
N VAL A 196 -7.02 3.28 7.32
CA VAL A 196 -6.92 4.46 8.19
C VAL A 196 -8.31 4.98 8.53
N ARG A 197 -8.64 5.08 9.82
CA ARG A 197 -10.00 5.39 10.32
C ARG A 197 -9.98 6.38 11.48
N GLY A 198 -11.17 6.88 11.82
CA GLY A 198 -11.38 7.77 12.98
C GLY A 198 -10.47 9.00 12.96
N GLU A 199 -9.92 9.35 14.13
CA GLU A 199 -9.03 10.51 14.28
C GLU A 199 -7.78 10.43 13.40
N ALA A 200 -7.23 9.22 13.14
CA ALA A 200 -6.08 9.04 12.27
C ALA A 200 -6.40 9.43 10.82
N ARG A 201 -7.61 9.11 10.35
CA ARG A 201 -8.10 9.50 9.01
C ARG A 201 -8.29 11.01 8.92
N GLU A 202 -8.87 11.63 9.93
CA GLU A 202 -9.03 13.09 9.98
C GLU A 202 -7.68 13.82 9.94
N LYS A 203 -6.69 13.32 10.71
CA LYS A 203 -5.31 13.82 10.69
C LYS A 203 -4.66 13.65 9.32
N LEU A 204 -4.84 12.50 8.68
CA LEU A 204 -4.30 12.24 7.34
C LEU A 204 -4.88 13.19 6.29
N CYS A 205 -6.21 13.35 6.25
CA CYS A 205 -6.85 14.30 5.35
C CYS A 205 -6.39 15.74 5.61
N THR A 206 -6.25 16.13 6.88
CA THR A 206 -5.73 17.46 7.26
C THR A 206 -4.29 17.64 6.76
N ALA A 207 -3.43 16.65 6.94
CA ALA A 207 -2.04 16.69 6.49
C ALA A 207 -1.96 16.79 4.95
N ALA A 208 -2.78 16.05 4.21
CA ALA A 208 -2.84 16.13 2.75
C ALA A 208 -3.26 17.54 2.30
N GLN A 209 -4.31 18.11 2.91
CA GLN A 209 -4.75 19.48 2.62
C GLN A 209 -3.68 20.53 2.92
N GLN A 210 -2.97 20.42 4.04
CA GLN A 210 -1.90 21.34 4.43
C GLN A 210 -0.72 21.31 3.45
N ASN A 211 -0.44 20.15 2.85
CA ASN A 211 0.57 20.00 1.79
C ASN A 211 0.03 20.36 0.40
N GLY A 212 -1.25 20.72 0.27
CA GLY A 212 -1.89 21.03 -1.01
C GLY A 212 -2.14 19.80 -1.90
N PHE A 213 -2.13 18.60 -1.33
CA PHE A 213 -2.38 17.37 -2.08
C PHE A 213 -3.88 17.13 -2.29
N PRO A 214 -4.30 16.75 -3.51
CA PRO A 214 -5.68 16.35 -3.78
C PRO A 214 -6.08 15.13 -2.95
N ILE A 215 -7.37 15.09 -2.57
CA ILE A 215 -7.99 13.97 -1.86
C ILE A 215 -9.13 13.43 -2.71
N VAL A 216 -9.16 12.11 -2.89
CA VAL A 216 -10.16 11.38 -3.66
C VAL A 216 -10.80 10.32 -2.78
N GLY A 217 -12.13 10.29 -2.73
CA GLY A 217 -12.86 9.25 -1.98
C GLY A 217 -12.84 7.90 -2.67
N ILE A 218 -13.18 6.84 -1.93
CA ILE A 218 -13.17 5.44 -2.42
C ILE A 218 -14.00 5.20 -3.69
N ASP A 219 -15.12 5.92 -3.84
CA ASP A 219 -16.02 5.79 -5.00
C ASP A 219 -15.56 6.61 -6.22
N ASP A 220 -14.52 7.42 -6.05
CA ASP A 220 -14.10 8.45 -6.98
C ASP A 220 -12.71 8.19 -7.57
N VAL A 221 -12.13 7.01 -7.35
CA VAL A 221 -10.77 6.64 -7.78
C VAL A 221 -10.54 6.91 -9.28
N SER A 222 -11.54 6.74 -10.14
CA SER A 222 -11.46 7.06 -11.58
C SER A 222 -11.13 8.54 -11.87
N LYS A 223 -11.47 9.47 -10.97
CA LYS A 223 -11.20 10.91 -11.11
C LYS A 223 -9.72 11.24 -11.02
N ILE A 224 -8.88 10.36 -10.48
CA ILE A 224 -7.42 10.52 -10.42
C ILE A 224 -6.84 10.76 -11.83
N ALA A 225 -7.41 10.14 -12.87
CA ALA A 225 -6.99 10.38 -14.25
C ALA A 225 -7.07 11.85 -14.69
N ASN A 226 -7.98 12.63 -14.09
CA ASN A 226 -8.13 14.06 -14.39
C ASN A 226 -7.16 14.91 -13.58
N ILE A 227 -6.86 14.50 -12.34
CA ILE A 227 -5.91 15.18 -11.46
C ILE A 227 -4.51 15.15 -12.07
N VAL A 228 -4.06 13.99 -12.58
CA VAL A 228 -2.70 13.83 -13.14
C VAL A 228 -2.49 14.53 -14.49
N ARG A 229 -3.52 15.20 -15.02
CA ARG A 229 -3.47 15.93 -16.30
C ARG A 229 -3.09 17.41 -16.12
N GLU A 230 -3.34 17.97 -14.94
CA GLU A 230 -3.09 19.38 -14.59
C GLU A 230 -1.64 19.60 -14.13
#